data_AF-A0A1Z4RUW3-F1
#
_entry.id   AF-A0A1Z4RUW3-F1
#
_cell.length_a   1.000
_cell.length_b   1.000
_cell.length_c   1.000
_cell.angle_alpha   90.00
_cell.angle_beta   90.00
_cell.angle_gamma   90.00
#
_symmetry.space_group_name_H-M   'P 1'
#
loop_
_entity.id
_entity.type
_entity.pdbx_description
1 polymer ?
#
loop_
_entity_poly.entity_id
_entity_poly.type
_entity_poly.pdbx_seq_one_letter_code
_entity_poly.pdbx_strand_id
1 'polypeptide(L)'
;MSKNSERNSAINAAHNCKIHHAQLEDIAKFAPEKINHLKRGGIRQGASRTQIEAQQMLEKIPPSQRAGINGETAAKNAKKYLSDKDASHITSYNRGGSSQPDNIKWENKSINRARGDYP
;
A
#
# COMPACT_ATOMS: atom_id res chain seq x y z
N MET A 1 1.98 -48.15 0.59
CA MET A 1 0.99 -47.17 1.13
C MET A 1 1.61 -45.78 1.30
N SER A 2 1.97 -45.07 0.22
CA SER A 2 2.79 -43.83 0.32
C SER A 2 2.11 -42.54 -0.18
N LYS A 3 1.15 -42.60 -1.10
CA LYS A 3 0.53 -41.40 -1.72
C LYS A 3 -0.47 -40.63 -0.84
N ASN A 4 -0.96 -41.22 0.25
CA ASN A 4 -1.95 -40.55 1.13
C ASN A 4 -1.30 -39.70 2.22
N SER A 5 -0.08 -40.03 2.63
CA SER A 5 0.64 -39.26 3.66
C SER A 5 1.13 -37.91 3.13
N GLU A 6 1.57 -37.85 1.87
CA GLU A 6 2.05 -36.61 1.21
C GLU A 6 0.92 -35.62 0.91
N ARG A 7 -0.28 -36.12 0.61
CA ARG A 7 -1.46 -35.25 0.41
C ARG A 7 -1.88 -34.60 1.72
N ASN A 8 -1.87 -35.34 2.83
CA ASN A 8 -2.24 -34.80 4.13
C ASN A 8 -1.21 -33.80 4.65
N SER A 9 0.09 -33.99 4.39
CA SER A 9 1.12 -33.01 4.79
C SER A 9 1.03 -31.70 4.00
N ALA A 10 0.73 -31.76 2.70
CA ALA A 10 0.52 -30.56 1.86
C ALA A 10 -0.72 -29.76 2.28
N ILE A 11 -1.83 -30.44 2.63
CA ILE A 11 -3.06 -29.80 3.11
C ILE A 11 -2.84 -29.14 4.48
N ASN A 12 -2.11 -29.78 5.38
CA ASN A 12 -1.78 -29.23 6.70
C ASN A 12 -0.80 -28.04 6.63
N ALA A 13 0.11 -28.02 5.65
CA ALA A 13 1.01 -26.89 5.42
C ALA A 13 0.25 -25.64 4.92
N ALA A 14 -0.75 -25.82 4.03
CA ALA A 14 -1.58 -24.72 3.54
C ALA A 14 -2.49 -24.11 4.62
N HIS A 15 -2.93 -24.91 5.60
CA HIS A 15 -3.76 -24.44 6.72
C HIS A 15 -3.01 -23.56 7.73
N ASN A 16 -1.67 -23.58 7.74
CA ASN A 16 -0.83 -22.81 8.67
C ASN A 16 -0.20 -21.54 8.06
N CYS A 17 -0.47 -21.22 6.79
CA CYS A 17 -0.02 -19.98 6.19
C CYS A 17 -0.88 -18.81 6.67
N LYS A 18 -0.59 -18.26 7.86
CA LYS A 18 -1.16 -16.97 8.28
C LYS A 18 -0.69 -15.89 7.31
N ILE A 19 -1.62 -15.37 6.51
CA ILE A 19 -1.37 -14.23 5.64
C ILE A 19 -1.36 -12.97 6.52
N HIS A 20 -0.22 -12.29 6.55
CA HIS A 20 -0.06 -11.01 7.23
C HIS A 20 -0.24 -9.88 6.22
N HIS A 21 -1.19 -8.99 6.48
CA HIS A 21 -1.33 -7.77 5.69
C HIS A 21 -0.62 -6.62 6.40
N ALA A 22 0.22 -5.90 5.66
CA ALA A 22 1.01 -4.80 6.18
C ALA A 22 0.12 -3.78 6.92
N GLN A 23 0.56 -3.41 8.11
CA GLN A 23 0.04 -2.31 8.91
C GLN A 23 1.02 -1.13 8.88
N LEU A 24 0.57 0.06 9.27
CA LEU A 24 1.46 1.23 9.35
C LEU A 24 2.70 1.00 10.22
N GLU A 25 2.57 0.24 11.31
CA GLU A 25 3.70 -0.14 12.17
C GLU A 25 4.74 -1.00 11.44
N ASP A 26 4.30 -1.92 10.57
CA ASP A 26 5.21 -2.71 9.75
C ASP A 26 5.97 -1.81 8.77
N ILE A 27 5.27 -0.87 8.13
CA ILE A 27 5.91 0.08 7.21
C ILE A 27 6.91 0.96 7.97
N ALA A 28 6.56 1.45 9.16
CA ALA A 28 7.44 2.30 9.96
C ALA A 28 8.71 1.56 10.38
N LYS A 29 8.60 0.26 10.67
CA LYS A 29 9.71 -0.58 11.11
C LYS A 29 10.57 -1.07 9.96
N PHE A 30 9.98 -1.51 8.85
CA PHE A 30 10.67 -2.27 7.80
C PHE A 30 10.79 -1.55 6.45
N ALA A 31 10.04 -0.47 6.24
CA ALA A 31 10.10 0.37 5.03
C ALA A 31 9.89 1.87 5.38
N PRO A 32 10.66 2.44 6.32
CA PRO A 32 10.42 3.77 6.87
C PRO A 32 10.38 4.88 5.81
N GLU A 33 11.14 4.74 4.72
CA GLU A 33 11.16 5.70 3.61
C GLU A 33 9.80 5.83 2.89
N LYS A 34 8.89 4.86 3.06
CA LYS A 34 7.53 4.90 2.48
C LYS A 34 6.49 5.50 3.41
N ILE A 35 6.81 5.75 4.68
CA ILE A 35 5.88 6.42 5.60
C ILE A 35 5.47 7.80 5.08
N ASN A 36 6.41 8.54 4.49
CA ASN A 36 6.11 9.87 3.94
C ASN A 36 5.20 9.80 2.70
N HIS A 37 5.26 8.72 1.90
CA HIS A 37 4.28 8.53 0.81
C HIS A 37 2.86 8.39 1.39
N LEU A 38 2.69 7.59 2.44
CA LEU A 38 1.39 7.36 3.07
C LEU A 38 0.87 8.64 3.76
N LYS A 39 1.72 9.34 4.51
CA LYS A 39 1.34 10.52 5.31
C LYS A 39 1.19 11.80 4.49
N ARG A 40 1.99 11.98 3.44
CA ARG A 40 2.13 13.27 2.73
C ARG A 40 1.97 13.18 1.22
N GLY A 41 1.91 11.98 0.64
CA GLY A 41 1.73 11.82 -0.81
C GLY A 41 0.47 12.53 -1.29
N GLY A 42 0.63 13.39 -2.30
CA GLY A 42 -0.46 14.17 -2.88
C GLY A 42 -0.91 15.36 -2.03
N ILE A 43 -0.26 15.66 -0.90
CA ILE A 43 -0.63 16.76 0.00
C ILE A 43 0.33 17.94 -0.18
N ARG A 44 -0.21 19.17 -0.14
CA ARG A 44 0.59 20.40 -0.16
C ARG A 44 1.51 20.49 1.07
N GLN A 45 2.57 21.30 0.97
CA GLN A 45 3.49 21.52 2.09
C GLN A 45 2.76 22.03 3.34
N GLY A 46 3.21 21.62 4.53
CA GLY A 46 2.63 22.02 5.83
C GLY A 46 1.49 21.15 6.36
N ALA A 47 0.79 20.36 5.53
CA ALA A 47 -0.26 19.43 5.98
C ALA A 47 0.23 17.97 6.01
N SER A 48 -0.40 17.12 6.82
CA SER A 48 -0.12 15.67 6.91
C SER A 48 -1.41 14.93 7.27
N ARG A 49 -1.54 13.70 6.78
CA ARG A 49 -2.58 12.77 7.24
C ARG A 49 -2.37 12.39 8.70
N THR A 50 -3.50 12.14 9.36
CA THR A 50 -3.58 11.42 10.64
C THR A 50 -3.11 9.97 10.45
N GLN A 51 -2.91 9.25 11.56
CA GLN A 51 -2.58 7.83 11.51
C GLN A 51 -3.68 6.99 10.84
N ILE A 52 -4.95 7.31 11.11
CA ILE A 52 -6.11 6.63 10.51
C ILE A 52 -6.11 6.84 8.99
N GLU A 53 -5.96 8.08 8.54
CA GLU A 53 -5.93 8.39 7.10
C GLU A 53 -4.71 7.78 6.40
N ALA A 54 -3.54 7.72 7.06
CA ALA A 54 -2.37 7.05 6.51
C ALA A 54 -2.57 5.52 6.39
N GLN A 55 -3.34 4.92 7.31
CA GLN A 55 -3.71 3.50 7.24
C GLN A 55 -4.69 3.26 6.08
N GLN A 56 -5.66 4.15 5.88
CA GLN A 56 -6.55 4.09 4.70
C GLN A 56 -5.77 4.21 3.38
N MET A 57 -4.72 5.03 3.35
CA MET A 57 -3.81 5.10 2.19
C MET A 57 -3.04 3.79 1.96
N LEU A 58 -2.64 3.09 3.01
CA LEU A 58 -2.01 1.77 2.92
C LEU A 58 -3.01 0.72 2.42
N GLU A 59 -4.27 0.77 2.86
CA GLU A 59 -5.32 -0.16 2.47
C GLU A 59 -5.75 -0.02 1.00
N LYS A 60 -5.48 1.13 0.38
CA LYS A 60 -5.62 1.33 -1.07
C LYS A 60 -4.58 0.56 -1.90
N ILE A 61 -3.53 0.02 -1.29
CA ILE A 61 -2.65 -0.92 -1.97
C ILE A 61 -3.40 -2.26 -2.08
N PRO A 62 -3.48 -2.88 -3.27
CA PRO A 62 -4.16 -4.17 -3.44
C PRO A 62 -3.68 -5.19 -2.40
N PRO A 63 -4.57 -5.96 -1.75
CA PRO A 63 -4.19 -6.89 -0.69
C PRO A 63 -3.04 -7.82 -1.06
N SER A 64 -3.00 -8.32 -2.30
CA SER A 64 -1.91 -9.18 -2.83
C SER A 64 -0.55 -8.48 -2.91
N GLN A 65 -0.54 -7.14 -2.98
CA GLN A 65 0.65 -6.30 -3.05
C GLN A 65 1.10 -5.76 -1.69
N ARG A 66 0.33 -6.02 -0.62
CA ARG A 66 0.68 -5.67 0.77
C ARG A 66 0.57 -6.85 1.74
N ALA A 67 0.45 -8.06 1.22
CA ALA A 67 0.41 -9.29 1.99
C ALA A 67 1.80 -9.94 2.04
N GLY A 68 2.09 -10.70 3.09
CA GLY A 68 3.30 -11.49 3.25
C GLY A 68 3.12 -12.55 4.35
N ILE A 69 4.16 -13.34 4.58
CA ILE A 69 4.15 -14.34 5.67
C ILE A 69 4.33 -13.71 7.06
N ASN A 70 4.78 -12.46 7.12
CA ASN A 70 4.98 -11.64 8.32
C ASN A 70 5.01 -10.15 7.96
N GLY A 71 5.10 -9.28 8.98
CA GLY A 71 5.16 -7.82 8.82
C GLY A 71 6.29 -7.32 7.91
N GLU A 72 7.47 -7.93 8.01
CA GLU A 72 8.63 -7.53 7.18
C GLU A 72 8.38 -7.81 5.69
N THR A 73 7.92 -9.01 5.36
CA THR A 73 7.64 -9.40 3.97
C THR A 73 6.48 -8.60 3.40
N ALA A 74 5.44 -8.37 4.21
CA ALA A 74 4.30 -7.56 3.82
C ALA A 74 4.70 -6.09 3.56
N ALA A 75 5.55 -5.51 4.41
CA ALA A 75 6.09 -4.16 4.23
C ALA A 75 7.00 -4.05 3.00
N LYS A 76 7.86 -5.04 2.75
CA LYS A 76 8.68 -5.11 1.53
C LYS A 76 7.83 -5.15 0.27
N ASN A 77 6.73 -5.92 0.27
CA ASN A 77 5.79 -5.98 -0.85
C ASN A 77 5.09 -4.63 -1.06
N ALA A 78 4.58 -4.01 0.00
CA ALA A 78 3.97 -2.68 -0.08
C ALA A 78 4.98 -1.63 -0.58
N LYS A 79 6.24 -1.68 -0.13
CA LYS A 79 7.32 -0.82 -0.60
C LYS A 79 7.57 -0.99 -2.10
N LYS A 80 7.60 -2.24 -2.59
CA LYS A 80 7.76 -2.54 -4.01
C LYS A 80 6.62 -1.96 -4.82
N TYR A 81 5.38 -2.15 -4.38
CA TYR A 81 4.22 -1.53 -5.02
C TYR A 81 4.32 0.00 -5.06
N LEU A 82 4.75 0.64 -3.96
CA LEU A 82 4.90 2.10 -3.88
C LEU A 82 6.18 2.65 -4.55
N SER A 83 6.99 1.82 -5.21
CA SER A 83 8.26 2.26 -5.81
C SER A 83 8.04 3.06 -7.09
N ASP A 84 6.99 2.71 -7.84
CA ASP A 84 6.61 3.30 -9.12
C ASP A 84 5.22 3.98 -9.06
N LYS A 85 4.76 4.33 -7.84
CA LYS A 85 3.47 4.96 -7.62
C LYS A 85 3.63 6.34 -7.00
N ASP A 86 2.84 7.27 -7.50
CA ASP A 86 2.60 8.58 -6.89
C ASP A 86 1.15 8.62 -6.36
N ALA A 87 0.92 9.38 -5.29
CA ALA A 87 -0.42 9.69 -4.83
C ALA A 87 -1.01 10.80 -5.71
N SER A 88 -2.17 10.53 -6.29
CA SER A 88 -2.82 11.40 -7.26
C SER A 88 -4.25 11.69 -6.84
N HIS A 89 -4.70 12.92 -7.09
CA HIS A 89 -6.08 13.32 -6.82
C HIS A 89 -7.01 12.71 -7.87
N ILE A 90 -8.17 12.20 -7.44
CA ILE A 90 -9.25 11.79 -8.34
C ILE A 90 -9.91 13.05 -8.90
N THR A 91 -10.36 13.94 -8.01
CA THR A 91 -10.83 15.28 -8.35
C THR A 91 -9.79 16.31 -7.94
N SER A 92 -9.40 17.19 -8.86
CA SER A 92 -8.42 18.24 -8.57
C SER A 92 -8.97 19.29 -7.59
N TYR A 93 -8.08 19.95 -6.86
CA TYR A 93 -8.45 21.04 -5.95
C TYR A 93 -9.24 22.16 -6.65
N ASN A 94 -8.87 22.53 -7.88
CA ASN A 94 -9.55 23.56 -8.66
C ASN A 94 -10.99 23.17 -9.05
N ARG A 95 -11.35 21.89 -8.91
CA ARG A 95 -12.71 21.35 -9.13
C ARG A 95 -13.38 20.94 -7.81
N GLY A 96 -12.90 21.44 -6.67
CA GLY A 96 -13.47 21.17 -5.34
C GLY A 96 -12.98 19.87 -4.68
N GLY A 97 -11.94 19.25 -5.21
CA GLY A 97 -11.32 18.07 -4.58
C GLY A 97 -10.59 18.37 -3.27
N SER A 98 -10.31 17.32 -2.50
CA SER A 98 -9.65 17.39 -1.19
C SER A 98 -8.41 16.48 -1.12
N SER A 99 -7.59 16.63 -0.08
CA SER A 99 -6.46 15.72 0.22
C SER A 99 -6.86 14.47 1.03
N GLN A 100 -8.16 14.30 1.30
CA GLN A 100 -8.69 13.18 2.06
C GLN A 100 -8.42 11.85 1.33
N PRO A 101 -8.21 10.73 2.04
CA PRO A 101 -7.87 9.46 1.41
C PRO A 101 -8.87 9.04 0.32
N ASP A 102 -10.17 9.23 0.52
CA ASP A 102 -11.21 8.91 -0.46
C ASP A 102 -10.99 9.55 -1.84
N ASN A 103 -10.51 10.80 -1.90
CA ASN A 103 -10.19 11.52 -3.13
C ASN A 103 -8.76 11.27 -3.66
N ILE A 104 -8.01 10.33 -3.07
CA ILE A 104 -6.64 10.01 -3.49
C ILE A 104 -6.55 8.57 -3.98
N LYS A 105 -5.79 8.36 -5.06
CA LYS A 105 -5.44 7.05 -5.60
C LYS A 105 -3.92 6.88 -5.75
N TRP A 106 -3.47 5.63 -5.74
CA TRP A 106 -2.12 5.29 -6.19
C TRP A 106 -2.10 5.17 -7.70
N GLU A 107 -1.40 6.07 -8.35
CA GLU A 107 -1.29 6.13 -9.81
C GLU A 107 0.14 5.81 -10.24
N ASN A 108 0.31 5.22 -11.44
CA ASN A 108 1.65 5.02 -11.99
C ASN A 108 2.37 6.37 -12.10
N LYS A 109 3.58 6.42 -11.55
CA LYS A 109 4.44 7.60 -11.49
C LYS A 109 4.74 8.19 -12.87
N SER A 110 4.96 7.37 -13.90
CA SER A 110 5.22 7.88 -15.26
C SER A 110 3.99 8.59 -15.83
N ILE A 111 2.81 7.97 -15.70
CA ILE A 111 1.54 8.52 -16.17
C ILE A 111 1.19 9.81 -15.41
N ASN A 112 1.30 9.79 -14.08
CA ASN A 112 0.98 10.95 -13.25
C ASN A 112 1.85 12.16 -13.59
N ARG A 113 3.15 11.94 -13.82
CA ARG A 113 4.09 13.02 -14.15
C ARG A 113 3.98 13.49 -15.60
N ALA A 114 3.69 12.58 -16.53
CA ALA A 114 3.51 12.92 -17.94
C ALA A 114 2.28 13.80 -18.18
N ARG A 115 1.26 13.73 -17.31
CA ARG A 115 0.07 14.59 -17.39
C ARG A 115 0.41 16.09 -17.27
N GLY A 116 1.49 16.43 -16.57
CA GLY A 116 1.89 17.81 -16.31
C GLY A 116 0.79 18.65 -15.65
N ASP A 117 0.95 19.97 -15.64
CA ASP A 117 -0.05 20.94 -15.18
C ASP A 117 -1.12 21.26 -16.26
N TYR A 118 -1.39 20.35 -17.20
CA TYR A 118 -2.40 20.62 -18.22
C TYR A 118 -3.82 20.53 -17.61
N PRO A 119 -4.69 21.53 -17.86
CA PRO A 119 -6.02 21.67 -17.27
C PRO A 119 -7.01 20.55 -17.61
#